data_AF-A0A1H3QKS7-F1
#
_entry.id   AF-A0A1H3QKS7-F1
#
_cell.length_a   1.000
_cell.length_b   1.000
_cell.length_c   1.000
_cell.angle_alpha   90.00
_cell.angle_beta   90.00
_cell.angle_gamma   90.00
#
_symmetry.space_group_name_H-M   'P 1'
#
loop_
_entity.id
_entity.type
_entity.pdbx_description
1 polymer ?
#
loop_
_entity_poly.entity_id
_entity_poly.type
_entity_poly.pdbx_seq_one_letter_code
_entity_poly.pdbx_strand_id
1 'polypeptide(L)'
;MKFLLALLSACIGSSIGITISYWLGIKLGIPFLKKFGPKIHITENKINRTQILFQKIGPALLFIGYFIPGVRHVTAYLAGISRYRFSTFCLYAYSGALLWSFTFIKLGFELGEKWRLVEHYVHRYGLILLIVLVILAGLIFVYFRFKKDRK
;
A
#
# COMPACT_ATOMS: atom_id res chain seq x y z
N MET A 1 6.91 -23.97 -13.85
CA MET A 1 7.92 -22.95 -14.23
C MET A 1 7.40 -21.51 -14.19
N LYS A 2 6.21 -21.17 -14.71
CA LYS A 2 5.70 -19.79 -14.76
C LYS A 2 5.48 -19.11 -13.39
N PHE A 3 5.04 -19.88 -12.37
CA PHE A 3 4.79 -19.36 -11.02
C PHE A 3 6.05 -18.77 -10.35
N LEU A 4 7.18 -19.48 -10.44
CA LEU A 4 8.44 -19.04 -9.83
C LEU A 4 8.96 -17.76 -10.48
N LEU A 5 8.91 -17.66 -11.82
CA LEU A 5 9.29 -16.44 -12.52
C LEU A 5 8.40 -15.25 -12.16
N ALA A 6 7.09 -15.46 -12.03
CA ALA A 6 6.15 -14.43 -11.61
C ALA A 6 6.42 -13.96 -10.18
N LEU A 7 6.72 -14.90 -9.27
CA LEU A 7 7.06 -14.57 -7.88
C LEU A 7 8.36 -13.77 -7.80
N LEU A 8 9.40 -14.22 -8.52
CA LEU A 8 10.69 -13.54 -8.54
C LEU A 8 10.57 -12.14 -9.16
N SER A 9 9.87 -11.99 -10.28
CA SER A 9 9.69 -10.67 -10.91
C SER A 9 8.88 -9.71 -10.03
N ALA A 10 7.83 -10.19 -9.37
CA ALA A 10 7.05 -9.39 -8.43
C ALA A 10 7.87 -8.96 -7.21
N CYS A 11 8.65 -9.89 -6.63
CA CYS A 11 9.52 -9.58 -5.51
C CYS A 11 10.61 -8.58 -5.89
N ILE A 12 11.28 -8.75 -7.05
CA ILE A 12 12.30 -7.82 -7.53
C ILE A 12 11.69 -6.44 -7.76
N GLY A 13 10.56 -6.34 -8.46
CA GLY A 13 9.89 -5.07 -8.73
C GLY A 13 9.43 -4.37 -7.44
N SER A 14 8.85 -5.11 -6.50
CA SER A 14 8.39 -4.55 -5.22
C SER A 14 9.56 -4.10 -4.34
N SER A 15 10.64 -4.89 -4.28
CA SER A 15 11.86 -4.55 -3.54
C SER A 15 12.53 -3.29 -4.12
N ILE A 16 12.63 -3.17 -5.44
CA ILE A 16 13.16 -1.97 -6.08
C ILE A 16 12.29 -0.74 -5.76
N GLY A 17 10.97 -0.85 -5.96
CA GLY A 17 10.05 0.27 -5.73
C GLY A 17 10.06 0.77 -4.27
N ILE A 18 10.13 -0.16 -3.30
CA ILE A 18 10.16 0.22 -1.89
C ILE A 18 11.52 0.78 -1.47
N THR A 19 12.62 0.28 -2.06
CA THR A 19 13.97 0.79 -1.84
C THR A 19 14.11 2.22 -2.38
N ILE A 20 13.55 2.50 -3.57
CA ILE A 20 13.49 3.86 -4.13
C ILE A 20 12.70 4.77 -3.18
N SER A 21 11.54 4.32 -2.70
CA SER A 21 10.71 5.09 -1.78
C SER A 21 11.43 5.42 -0.46
N TYR A 22 12.21 4.48 0.05
CA TYR A 22 13.04 4.64 1.24
C TYR A 22 14.18 5.65 1.03
N TRP A 23 14.89 5.55 -0.09
CA TRP A 23 15.94 6.51 -0.46
C TRP A 23 15.41 7.91 -0.68
N LEU A 24 14.23 8.04 -1.31
CA LEU A 24 13.51 9.31 -1.41
C LEU A 24 13.20 9.86 0.00
N GLY A 25 12.76 9.01 0.92
CA GLY A 25 12.54 9.38 2.33
C GLY A 25 13.79 9.93 3.02
N ILE A 26 14.95 9.30 2.81
CA ILE A 26 16.24 9.76 3.36
C ILE A 26 16.66 11.11 2.76
N LYS A 27 16.60 11.24 1.43
CA LYS A 27 17.18 12.37 0.70
C LYS A 27 16.29 13.62 0.71
N LEU A 28 14.97 13.44 0.68
CA LEU A 28 13.98 14.52 0.56
C LEU A 28 13.33 14.88 1.91
N GLY A 29 13.31 13.95 2.87
CA GLY A 29 12.86 14.19 4.23
C GLY A 29 11.39 14.59 4.37
N ILE A 30 11.00 15.03 5.57
CA ILE A 30 9.67 15.60 5.88
C ILE A 30 9.31 16.84 5.03
N PRO A 31 10.20 17.81 4.73
CA PRO A 31 9.80 19.03 4.04
C PRO A 31 9.28 18.78 2.62
N PHE A 32 9.77 17.76 1.93
CA PHE A 32 9.24 17.37 0.62
C PHE A 32 7.86 16.71 0.73
N LEU A 33 7.61 15.91 1.77
CA LEU A 33 6.31 15.29 2.01
C LEU A 33 5.24 16.35 2.36
N LYS A 34 5.61 17.43 3.06
CA LYS A 34 4.73 18.59 3.26
C LYS A 34 4.50 19.40 1.98
N LYS A 35 5.52 19.54 1.13
CA LYS A 35 5.44 20.33 -0.12
C LYS A 35 4.67 19.59 -1.23
N PHE A 36 4.83 18.27 -1.34
CA PHE A 36 4.18 17.44 -2.37
C PHE A 36 2.95 16.68 -1.86
N GLY A 37 2.78 16.50 -0.54
CA GLY A 37 1.61 15.86 0.07
C GLY A 37 0.26 16.39 -0.44
N PRO A 38 0.06 17.71 -0.57
CA PRO A 38 -1.18 18.28 -1.13
C PRO A 38 -1.42 17.88 -2.60
N LYS A 39 -0.36 17.70 -3.41
CA LYS A 39 -0.46 17.30 -4.83
C LYS A 39 -0.82 15.82 -5.01
N ILE A 40 -0.59 14.98 -4.00
CA ILE A 40 -0.84 13.53 -4.03
C ILE A 40 -1.95 13.10 -3.06
N HIS A 41 -2.82 14.02 -2.60
CA HIS A 41 -3.90 13.76 -1.64
C HIS A 41 -3.43 13.13 -0.29
N ILE A 42 -2.15 13.29 0.04
CA ILE A 42 -1.61 12.94 1.35
C ILE A 42 -1.70 14.20 2.23
N THR A 43 -2.79 14.28 2.98
CA THR A 43 -3.00 15.34 3.98
C THR A 43 -1.96 15.24 5.09
N GLU A 44 -1.50 16.38 5.64
CA GLU A 44 -0.62 16.41 6.81
C GLU A 44 -1.12 15.53 7.96
N ASN A 45 -2.44 15.43 8.14
CA ASN A 45 -3.05 14.56 9.14
C ASN A 45 -2.74 13.06 8.92
N LYS A 46 -2.67 12.58 7.67
CA LYS A 46 -2.28 11.20 7.36
C LYS A 46 -0.80 10.97 7.62
N ILE A 47 0.04 11.97 7.31
CA ILE A 47 1.48 11.93 7.62
C ILE A 47 1.67 11.80 9.14
N ASN A 48 1.03 12.69 9.91
CA ASN A 48 1.16 12.72 11.37
C ASN A 48 0.62 11.43 12.01
N ARG A 49 -0.53 10.93 11.57
CA ARG A 49 -1.06 9.64 12.03
C ARG A 49 -0.13 8.48 11.72
N THR A 50 0.43 8.44 10.52
CA THR A 50 1.34 7.37 10.13
C THR A 50 2.65 7.47 10.92
N GLN A 51 3.11 8.68 11.24
CA GLN A 51 4.28 8.92 12.09
C GLN A 51 4.04 8.46 13.54
N ILE A 52 2.87 8.72 14.11
CA ILE A 52 2.46 8.19 15.43
C ILE A 52 2.38 6.66 15.40
N LEU A 53 1.78 6.07 14.35
CA LEU A 53 1.79 4.61 14.18
C LEU A 53 3.21 4.07 14.05
N PHE A 54 4.10 4.78 13.35
CA PHE A 54 5.50 4.39 13.21
C PHE A 54 6.23 4.42 14.55
N GLN A 55 5.95 5.42 15.40
CA GLN A 55 6.48 5.47 16.76
C GLN A 55 5.94 4.34 17.64
N LYS A 56 4.67 3.95 17.47
CA LYS A 56 4.01 2.94 18.31
C LYS A 56 4.30 1.49 17.89
N ILE A 57 4.35 1.22 16.59
CA ILE A 57 4.48 -0.13 15.99
C ILE A 57 5.89 -0.37 15.44
N GLY A 58 6.62 0.70 15.13
CA GLY A 58 7.99 0.61 14.64
C GLY A 58 8.08 0.00 13.24
N PRO A 59 9.18 -0.71 12.93
CA PRO A 59 9.43 -1.25 11.58
C PRO A 59 8.44 -2.35 11.17
N ALA A 60 7.70 -2.96 12.10
CA ALA A 60 6.60 -3.87 11.78
C ALA A 60 5.47 -3.20 10.96
N LEU A 61 5.35 -1.86 11.02
CA LEU A 61 4.40 -1.12 10.20
C LEU A 61 4.69 -1.23 8.70
N LEU A 62 5.94 -1.51 8.30
CA LEU A 62 6.29 -1.76 6.91
C LEU A 62 5.61 -3.04 6.40
N PHE A 63 5.59 -4.08 7.23
CA PHE A 63 4.95 -5.35 6.91
C PHE A 63 3.42 -5.20 6.80
N ILE A 64 2.79 -4.59 7.81
CA ILE A 64 1.34 -4.38 7.83
C ILE A 64 0.90 -3.41 6.72
N GLY A 65 1.71 -2.39 6.47
CA GLY A 65 1.45 -1.37 5.45
C GLY A 65 1.37 -1.93 4.03
N TYR A 66 1.93 -3.11 3.75
CA TYR A 66 1.80 -3.77 2.45
C TYR A 66 0.36 -4.16 2.12
N PHE A 67 -0.43 -4.50 3.14
CA PHE A 67 -1.83 -4.90 2.96
C PHE A 67 -2.78 -3.70 2.81
N ILE A 68 -2.32 -2.50 3.14
CA ILE A 68 -3.16 -1.30 3.15
C ILE A 68 -2.78 -0.38 1.98
N PRO A 69 -3.62 -0.27 0.94
CA PRO A 69 -3.34 0.59 -0.21
C PRO A 69 -3.23 2.05 0.23
N GLY A 70 -2.27 2.77 -0.35
CA GLY A 70 -1.94 4.15 0.01
C GLY A 70 -1.02 4.30 1.24
N VAL A 71 -1.09 3.38 2.21
CA VAL A 71 -0.20 3.42 3.40
C VAL A 71 1.18 2.86 3.06
N ARG A 72 1.28 1.84 2.20
CA ARG A 72 2.55 1.20 1.75
C ARG A 72 3.64 2.19 1.31
N HIS A 73 3.27 3.22 0.53
CA HIS A 73 4.26 4.17 0.02
C HIS A 73 4.70 5.16 1.11
N VAL A 74 3.76 5.54 1.98
CA VAL A 74 4.00 6.46 3.09
C VAL A 74 4.86 5.81 4.17
N THR A 75 4.65 4.52 4.47
CA THR A 75 5.46 3.78 5.46
C THR A 75 6.90 3.61 4.99
N ALA A 76 7.12 3.29 3.72
CA ALA A 76 8.47 3.19 3.16
C ALA A 76 9.23 4.52 3.21
N TYR A 77 8.53 5.61 2.87
CA TYR A 77 9.09 6.96 2.93
C TYR A 77 9.39 7.40 4.36
N LEU A 78 8.48 7.17 5.31
CA LEU A 78 8.67 7.48 6.73
C LEU A 78 9.80 6.66 7.37
N ALA A 79 9.97 5.40 6.96
CA ALA A 79 11.11 4.60 7.40
C ALA A 79 12.45 5.24 6.98
N GLY A 80 12.49 5.81 5.76
CA GLY A 80 13.63 6.56 5.25
C GLY A 80 13.87 7.86 6.00
N ILE A 81 12.82 8.64 6.27
CA ILE A 81 12.90 9.87 7.10
C ILE A 81 13.46 9.55 8.49
N SER A 82 12.97 8.48 9.10
CA SER A 82 13.34 8.07 10.46
C SER A 82 14.76 7.48 10.54
N ARG A 83 15.47 7.41 9.40
CA ARG A 83 16.85 6.88 9.28
C ARG A 83 17.04 5.54 9.98
N TYR A 84 16.07 4.63 9.85
CA TYR A 84 16.24 3.27 10.33
C TYR A 84 17.44 2.61 9.64
N ARG A 85 18.09 1.63 10.28
CA ARG A 85 19.13 0.85 9.59
C ARG A 85 18.50 0.17 8.37
N PHE A 86 19.15 0.31 7.21
CA PHE A 86 18.68 -0.26 5.95
C PHE A 86 18.40 -1.77 6.06
N SER A 87 19.24 -2.50 6.81
CA SER A 87 19.06 -3.93 7.06
C SER A 87 17.74 -4.25 7.76
N THR A 88 17.36 -3.48 8.79
CA THR A 88 16.09 -3.66 9.49
C THR A 88 14.93 -3.32 8.56
N PHE A 89 15.02 -2.22 7.83
CA PHE A 89 14.01 -1.84 6.84
C PHE A 89 13.78 -2.96 5.81
N CYS A 90 14.85 -3.49 5.20
CA CYS A 90 14.77 -4.55 4.21
C CYS A 90 14.15 -5.82 4.79
N LEU A 91 14.51 -6.21 6.02
CA LEU A 91 13.96 -7.42 6.64
C LEU A 91 12.44 -7.37 6.75
N TYR A 92 11.86 -6.25 7.21
CA TYR A 92 10.41 -6.09 7.34
C TYR A 92 9.71 -5.76 6.01
N ALA A 93 10.33 -4.93 5.17
CA ALA A 93 9.75 -4.53 3.89
C ALA A 93 9.75 -5.69 2.87
N TYR A 94 10.84 -6.46 2.78
CA TYR A 94 10.95 -7.56 1.83
C TYR A 94 10.18 -8.79 2.30
N SER A 95 10.12 -9.07 3.60
CA SER A 95 9.22 -10.12 4.12
C SER A 95 7.76 -9.80 3.83
N GLY A 96 7.34 -8.54 4.01
CA GLY A 96 6.01 -8.07 3.62
C GLY A 96 5.76 -8.20 2.13
N ALA A 97 6.72 -7.78 1.30
CA ALA A 97 6.65 -7.89 -0.16
C ALA A 97 6.53 -9.34 -0.63
N LEU A 98 7.34 -10.24 -0.05
CA LEU A 98 7.35 -11.67 -0.35
C LEU A 98 6.02 -12.31 0.02
N LEU A 99 5.54 -12.08 1.24
CA LEU A 99 4.31 -12.69 1.72
C LEU A 99 3.09 -12.15 0.94
N TRP A 100 3.07 -10.86 0.63
CA TRP A 100 2.05 -10.25 -0.21
C TRP A 100 2.07 -10.83 -1.63
N SER A 101 3.23 -10.82 -2.29
CA SER A 101 3.39 -11.35 -3.65
C SER A 101 3.06 -12.83 -3.73
N PHE A 102 3.52 -13.62 -2.75
CA PHE A 102 3.20 -15.04 -2.64
C PHE A 102 1.70 -15.28 -2.52
N THR A 103 1.03 -14.54 -1.63
CA THR A 103 -0.42 -14.67 -1.43
C THR A 103 -1.19 -14.35 -2.70
N PHE A 104 -0.88 -13.23 -3.36
CA PHE A 104 -1.58 -12.80 -4.58
C PHE A 104 -1.28 -13.69 -5.78
N ILE A 105 -0.04 -14.13 -5.97
CA ILE A 105 0.33 -14.99 -7.09
C ILE A 105 -0.21 -16.41 -6.87
N LYS A 106 -0.21 -16.92 -5.64
CA LYS A 106 -0.84 -18.21 -5.31
C LYS A 106 -2.34 -18.17 -5.56
N LEU A 107 -3.02 -17.12 -5.07
CA LEU A 107 -4.43 -16.88 -5.38
C LEU A 107 -4.65 -16.81 -6.90
N GLY A 108 -3.88 -16.00 -7.62
CA GLY A 108 -4.01 -15.88 -9.08
C GLY A 108 -3.76 -17.19 -9.83
N PHE A 109 -2.85 -18.03 -9.34
CA PHE A 109 -2.54 -19.33 -9.94
C PHE A 109 -3.69 -20.34 -9.73
N GLU A 110 -4.22 -20.44 -8.51
CA GLU A 110 -5.38 -21.32 -8.22
C GLU A 110 -6.68 -20.83 -8.88
N LEU A 111 -6.91 -19.50 -8.91
CA LEU A 111 -8.05 -18.92 -9.63
C LEU A 111 -7.88 -19.03 -11.16
N GLY A 112 -6.64 -19.08 -11.66
CA GLY A 112 -6.33 -19.20 -13.09
C GLY A 112 -6.82 -20.51 -13.71
N GLU A 113 -6.73 -21.64 -12.99
CA GLU A 113 -7.29 -22.92 -13.49
C GLU A 113 -8.83 -22.91 -13.50
N LYS A 114 -9.46 -22.09 -12.65
CA LYS A 114 -10.91 -21.91 -12.59
C LYS A 114 -11.37 -20.60 -13.25
N TRP A 115 -10.53 -19.98 -14.09
CA TRP A 115 -10.76 -18.63 -14.61
C TRP A 115 -12.11 -18.48 -15.32
N ARG A 116 -12.61 -19.57 -15.94
CA ARG A 116 -13.92 -19.62 -16.59
C ARG A 116 -15.11 -19.48 -15.62
N LEU A 117 -14.98 -19.98 -14.39
CA LEU A 117 -15.96 -19.76 -13.30
C LEU A 117 -15.80 -18.35 -12.74
N VAL A 118 -14.57 -17.90 -12.55
CA VAL A 118 -14.27 -16.56 -12.02
C VAL A 118 -14.77 -15.48 -12.97
N GLU A 119 -14.61 -15.63 -14.28
CA GLU A 119 -15.13 -14.70 -15.29
C GLU A 119 -16.66 -14.60 -15.21
N HIS A 120 -17.37 -15.71 -15.01
CA HIS A 120 -18.82 -15.68 -14.87
C HIS A 120 -19.27 -14.99 -13.57
N TYR A 121 -18.56 -15.21 -12.45
CA TYR A 121 -18.81 -14.52 -11.18
C TYR A 121 -18.38 -13.05 -11.23
N VAL A 122 -17.24 -12.71 -11.82
CA VAL A 122 -16.74 -11.33 -11.94
C VAL A 122 -17.61 -10.53 -12.90
N HIS A 123 -18.16 -11.12 -13.96
CA HIS A 123 -19.08 -10.37 -14.83
C HIS A 123 -20.43 -10.12 -14.15
N ARG A 124 -20.92 -11.07 -13.34
CA ARG A 124 -22.21 -10.94 -12.63
C ARG A 124 -22.14 -10.14 -11.34
N TYR A 125 -21.10 -10.33 -10.54
CA TYR A 125 -20.88 -9.66 -9.26
C TYR A 125 -19.90 -8.50 -9.34
N GLY A 126 -19.09 -8.37 -10.38
CA GLY A 126 -18.18 -7.24 -10.54
C GLY A 126 -18.91 -5.92 -10.70
N LEU A 127 -20.07 -5.93 -11.37
CA LEU A 127 -20.95 -4.75 -11.47
C LEU A 127 -21.53 -4.39 -10.09
N ILE A 128 -21.97 -5.39 -9.31
CA ILE A 128 -22.47 -5.21 -7.94
C ILE A 128 -21.36 -4.71 -7.01
N LEU A 129 -20.17 -5.27 -7.09
CA LEU A 129 -19.01 -4.92 -6.27
C LEU A 129 -18.50 -3.51 -6.63
N LEU A 130 -18.54 -3.14 -7.90
CA LEU A 130 -18.24 -1.79 -8.38
C LEU A 130 -19.30 -0.80 -7.89
N ILE A 131 -20.59 -1.12 -7.97
CA ILE A 131 -21.67 -0.30 -7.40
C ILE A 131 -21.49 -0.11 -5.90
N VAL A 132 -21.18 -1.17 -5.14
CA VAL A 132 -20.94 -1.10 -3.70
C VAL A 132 -19.72 -0.24 -3.38
N LEU A 133 -18.63 -0.36 -4.13
CA LEU A 133 -17.44 0.49 -3.98
C LEU A 133 -17.75 1.95 -4.30
N VAL A 134 -18.53 2.23 -5.33
CA VAL A 134 -18.94 3.59 -5.71
C VAL A 134 -19.85 4.20 -4.64
N ILE A 135 -20.81 3.43 -4.11
CA ILE A 135 -21.69 3.87 -3.02
C ILE A 135 -20.86 4.13 -1.76
N LEU A 136 -19.97 3.22 -1.37
CA LEU A 136 -19.08 3.42 -0.22
C LEU A 136 -18.20 4.66 -0.41
N ALA A 137 -17.60 4.84 -1.59
CA ALA A 137 -16.80 6.01 -1.91
C ALA A 137 -17.65 7.30 -1.85
N GLY A 138 -18.89 7.28 -2.35
CA GLY A 138 -19.84 8.38 -2.28
C GLY A 138 -20.27 8.71 -0.85
N LEU A 139 -20.59 7.71 -0.03
CA LEU A 139 -20.93 7.87 1.38
C LEU A 139 -19.75 8.43 2.18
N ILE A 140 -18.54 7.92 1.94
CA ILE A 140 -17.31 8.44 2.53
C ILE A 140 -17.09 9.90 2.10
N PHE A 141 -17.27 10.21 0.81
CA PHE A 141 -17.13 11.57 0.28
C PHE A 141 -18.15 12.55 0.91
N VAL A 142 -19.41 12.15 1.00
CA VAL A 142 -20.48 12.94 1.62
C VAL A 142 -20.20 13.12 3.12
N TYR A 143 -19.81 12.06 3.83
CA TYR A 143 -19.44 12.13 5.23
C TYR A 143 -18.27 13.09 5.48
N PHE A 144 -17.23 13.05 4.63
CA PHE A 144 -16.11 13.99 4.73
C PHE A 144 -16.49 15.43 4.34
N ARG A 145 -17.43 15.62 3.41
CA ARG A 145 -17.93 16.94 3.02
C ARG A 145 -18.76 17.57 4.16
N PHE A 146 -19.69 16.83 4.75
CA PHE A 146 -20.48 17.30 5.89
C PHE A 146 -19.64 17.58 7.13
N LYS A 147 -18.54 16.84 7.32
CA LYS A 147 -17.59 17.12 8.41
C LYS A 147 -16.74 18.38 8.17
N LYS A 148 -16.57 18.78 6.90
CA LYS A 148 -15.84 20.00 6.52
C LYS A 148 -16.72 21.25 6.64
N ASP A 149 -18.02 21.15 6.37
CA ASP A 149 -18.97 22.27 6.45
C ASP A 149 -19.46 22.59 7.89
N ARG A 150 -19.13 21.75 8.89
CA ARG A 150 -19.41 22.00 10.33
C ARG A 150 -18.23 22.60 11.12
N LYS A 151 -17.15 23.00 10.46
CA LYS A 151 -15.96 23.61 11.08
C LYS A 151 -15.74 25.00 10.54
#